data_AF-A0A7K5SXP8-F1
#
_entry.id   AF-A0A7K5SXP8-F1
#
_cell.length_a   1.000
_cell.length_b   1.000
_cell.length_c   1.000
_cell.angle_alpha   90.00
_cell.angle_beta   90.00
_cell.angle_gamma   90.00
#
_symmetry.space_group_name_H-M   'P 1'
#
loop_
_entity.id
_entity.type
_entity.pdbx_description
1 polymer ?
#
loop_
_entity_poly.entity_id
_entity_poly.type
_entity_poly.pdbx_seq_one_letter_code
_entity_poly.pdbx_strand_id
1 'polypeptide(L)'
;LAGFSPGLSKADELVCAEVALRLHKPKDAIVACIKATLRICEWALSSGQNLDFVFKGVGVLLCRGSHVLMRFFEDLAREVAQSQCLADGLLQV
;
A
#
# COMPACT_ATOMS: atom_id res chain seq x y z
N LEU A 1 17.12 21.25 2.21
CA LEU A 1 15.98 20.30 2.21
C LEU A 1 15.56 20.14 0.75
N ALA A 2 16.27 19.26 0.04
CA ALA A 2 16.12 19.07 -1.40
C ALA A 2 15.34 17.78 -1.68
N GLY A 3 14.39 17.83 -2.61
CA GLY A 3 13.89 16.63 -3.30
C GLY A 3 12.47 16.18 -2.96
N PHE A 4 11.45 17.01 -3.18
CA PHE A 4 10.08 16.52 -3.41
C PHE A 4 9.64 17.02 -4.78
N SER A 5 9.88 16.22 -5.83
CA SER A 5 9.24 16.48 -7.13
C SER A 5 7.78 16.02 -7.03
N PRO A 6 6.79 16.86 -7.38
CA PRO A 6 5.36 16.54 -7.21
C PRO A 6 4.82 15.58 -8.28
N GLY A 7 5.69 14.92 -9.05
CA GLY A 7 5.37 13.96 -10.09
C GLY A 7 5.82 12.56 -9.72
N LEU A 8 4.98 11.56 -9.99
CA LEU A 8 5.35 10.15 -9.97
C LEU A 8 6.57 9.95 -10.88
N SER A 9 7.54 9.12 -10.47
CA SER A 9 8.63 8.78 -11.37
C SER A 9 8.09 8.01 -12.58
N LYS A 10 8.86 7.94 -13.68
CA LYS A 10 8.47 7.12 -14.84
C LYS A 10 8.18 5.66 -14.46
N ALA A 11 8.87 5.14 -13.44
CA ALA A 11 8.61 3.79 -12.93
C ALA A 11 7.25 3.71 -12.23
N ASP A 12 6.92 4.69 -11.38
CA ASP A 12 5.65 4.69 -10.66
C ASP A 12 4.45 4.92 -11.59
N GLU A 13 4.63 5.69 -12.67
CA GLU A 13 3.62 5.84 -13.71
C GLU A 13 3.32 4.52 -14.42
N LEU A 14 4.35 3.72 -14.72
CA LEU A 14 4.21 2.39 -15.32
C LEU A 14 3.48 1.44 -14.36
N VAL A 15 3.84 1.45 -13.07
CA VAL A 15 3.14 0.67 -12.04
C VAL A 15 1.67 1.06 -11.97
N CYS A 16 1.36 2.36 -11.95
CA CYS A 16 -0.03 2.84 -11.94
C CYS A 16 -0.80 2.41 -13.20
N ALA A 17 -0.17 2.45 -14.38
CA ALA A 17 -0.78 2.02 -15.62
C ALA A 17 -1.06 0.51 -15.65
N GLU A 18 -0.14 -0.30 -15.15
CA GLU A 18 -0.30 -1.74 -15.02
C GLU A 18 -1.44 -2.10 -14.06
N VAL A 19 -1.47 -1.47 -12.88
CA VAL A 19 -2.55 -1.66 -11.91
C VAL A 19 -3.91 -1.23 -12.49
N ALA A 20 -3.96 -0.08 -13.17
CA ALA A 20 -5.17 0.39 -13.84
C ALA A 20 -5.69 -0.62 -14.86
N LEU A 21 -4.79 -1.21 -15.65
CA LEU A 21 -5.12 -2.24 -16.64
C LEU A 21 -5.63 -3.53 -15.98
N ARG A 22 -4.94 -4.04 -14.96
CA ARG A 22 -5.31 -5.27 -14.24
C ARG A 22 -6.65 -5.14 -13.51
N LEU A 23 -6.95 -3.96 -12.96
CA LEU A 23 -8.17 -3.72 -12.17
C LEU A 23 -9.34 -3.19 -13.01
N HIS A 24 -9.14 -2.95 -14.31
CA HIS A 24 -10.10 -2.25 -15.17
C HIS A 24 -10.60 -0.94 -14.55
N LYS A 25 -9.68 -0.14 -13.98
CA LYS A 25 -9.97 1.16 -13.37
C LYS A 25 -9.24 2.29 -14.09
N PRO A 26 -9.80 3.51 -14.12
CA PRO A 26 -9.08 4.67 -14.64
C PRO A 26 -7.78 4.89 -13.87
N LYS A 27 -6.67 5.16 -14.58
CA LYS A 27 -5.37 5.46 -13.96
C LYS A 27 -5.47 6.62 -12.96
N ASP A 28 -6.27 7.63 -13.27
CA ASP A 28 -6.47 8.79 -12.38
C ASP A 28 -7.11 8.40 -11.05
N ALA A 29 -7.99 7.39 -11.03
CA ALA A 29 -8.57 6.88 -9.79
C ALA A 29 -7.51 6.18 -8.93
N ILE A 30 -6.60 5.42 -9.55
CA ILE A 30 -5.46 4.79 -8.87
C ILE A 30 -4.53 5.85 -8.28
N VAL A 31 -4.15 6.85 -9.09
CA VAL A 31 -3.29 7.95 -8.65
C VAL A 31 -3.93 8.76 -7.52
N ALA A 32 -5.24 9.04 -7.61
CA ALA A 32 -5.97 9.75 -6.56
C ALA A 32 -5.98 8.96 -5.25
N CYS A 33 -6.17 7.64 -5.30
CA CYS A 33 -6.10 6.75 -4.14
C CYS A 33 -4.72 6.81 -3.48
N ILE A 34 -3.65 6.67 -4.26
CA ILE A 34 -2.26 6.74 -3.75
C ILE A 34 -2.00 8.10 -3.08
N LYS A 35 -2.38 9.20 -3.74
CA LYS A 35 -2.20 10.55 -3.19
C LYS A 35 -2.97 10.77 -1.89
N ALA A 36 -4.20 10.25 -1.79
CA ALA A 36 -4.99 10.34 -0.56
C ALA A 36 -4.33 9.58 0.59
N THR A 37 -3.84 8.36 0.34
CA THR A 37 -3.12 7.56 1.34
C THR A 37 -1.84 8.24 1.79
N LEU A 38 -1.04 8.77 0.85
CA LEU A 38 0.21 9.49 1.17
C LEU A 38 -0.03 10.69 2.08
N ARG A 39 -1.09 11.47 1.85
CA ARG A 39 -1.44 12.61 2.71
C ARG A 39 -1.78 12.19 4.14
N ILE A 40 -2.48 11.07 4.30
CA ILE A 40 -2.80 10.51 5.63
C ILE A 40 -1.51 10.07 6.32
N CYS A 41 -0.61 9.39 5.60
CA CYS A 41 0.69 8.97 6.13
C CYS A 41 1.53 10.18 6.56
N GLU A 42 1.64 11.21 5.71
CA GLU A 42 2.38 12.44 6.00
C GLU A 42 1.86 13.12 7.27
N TRP A 43 0.54 13.28 7.39
CA TRP A 43 -0.10 13.86 8.57
C TRP A 43 0.17 13.04 9.85
N ALA A 44 0.01 11.72 9.80
CA ALA A 44 0.18 10.88 10.97
C ALA A 44 1.64 10.86 11.45
N LEU A 45 2.58 10.71 10.52
CA LEU A 45 4.01 10.66 10.83
C LEU A 45 4.51 12.01 11.38
N SER A 46 4.11 13.12 10.77
CA SER A 46 4.48 14.46 11.24
C SER A 46 3.90 14.79 12.63
N SER A 47 2.75 14.20 12.97
CA SER A 47 2.09 14.40 14.27
C SER A 47 2.54 13.42 15.36
N GLY A 48 3.49 12.52 15.05
CA GLY A 48 3.93 11.46 15.96
C GLY A 48 2.82 10.47 16.32
N GLN A 49 1.77 10.40 15.52
CA GLN A 49 0.63 9.52 15.75
C GLN A 49 0.91 8.13 15.23
N ASN A 50 0.44 7.16 15.98
CA ASN A 50 0.35 5.77 15.56
C ASN A 50 -0.78 5.64 14.51
N LEU A 51 -0.50 5.02 13.36
CA LEU A 51 -1.45 4.88 12.27
C LEU A 51 -1.69 3.41 11.95
N ASP A 52 -2.96 3.00 11.89
CA ASP A 52 -3.36 1.66 11.49
C ASP A 52 -4.27 1.75 10.26
N PHE A 53 -3.86 1.17 9.14
CA PHE A 53 -4.74 0.99 7.98
C PHE A 53 -5.39 -0.38 8.04
N VAL A 54 -6.70 -0.41 8.19
CA VAL A 54 -7.48 -1.65 8.15
C VAL A 54 -7.94 -1.91 6.73
N PHE A 55 -7.36 -2.92 6.09
CA PHE A 55 -7.79 -3.42 4.79
C PHE A 55 -8.80 -4.54 4.98
N LYS A 56 -10.07 -4.25 4.73
CA LYS A 56 -11.17 -5.21 4.92
C LYS A 56 -10.91 -6.49 4.13
N GLY A 57 -10.94 -7.64 4.81
CA GLY A 57 -10.69 -8.95 4.22
C GLY A 57 -9.21 -9.27 3.95
N VAL A 58 -8.29 -8.34 4.25
CA VAL A 58 -6.85 -8.54 4.04
C VAL A 58 -6.08 -8.52 5.35
N GLY A 59 -6.15 -7.44 6.11
CA GLY A 59 -5.37 -7.31 7.33
C GLY A 59 -5.23 -5.86 7.80
N VAL A 60 -4.24 -5.63 8.65
CA VAL A 60 -3.93 -4.32 9.23
C VAL A 60 -2.47 -3.96 8.98
N LEU A 61 -2.24 -2.81 8.36
CA LEU A 61 -0.90 -2.21 8.26
C LEU A 61 -0.70 -1.28 9.45
N LEU A 62 0.24 -1.62 10.32
CA LEU A 62 0.60 -0.84 11.50
C LEU A 62 1.82 0.03 11.20
N CYS A 63 1.69 1.32 11.48
CA CYS A 63 2.79 2.28 11.50
C CYS A 63 2.97 2.77 12.94
N ARG A 64 4.14 2.49 13.51
CA ARG A 64 4.53 2.83 14.89
C ARG A 64 5.94 3.41 14.87
N GLY A 65 6.06 4.73 15.04
CA GLY A 65 7.35 5.42 14.90
C GLY A 65 7.97 5.15 13.51
N SER A 66 9.17 4.57 13.49
CA SER A 66 9.86 4.16 12.24
C SER A 66 9.53 2.73 11.79
N HIS A 67 8.71 1.98 12.53
CA HIS A 67 8.37 0.60 12.22
C HIS A 67 7.06 0.52 11.44
N VAL A 68 7.09 -0.18 10.31
CA VAL A 68 5.93 -0.51 9.48
C VAL A 68 5.79 -2.02 9.45
N LEU A 69 4.62 -2.55 9.79
CA LEU A 69 4.35 -3.99 9.83
C LEU A 69 2.97 -4.29 9.24
N MET A 70 2.88 -5.26 8.32
CA MET A 70 1.60 -5.78 7.84
C MET A 70 1.22 -7.04 8.63
N ARG A 71 -0.01 -7.09 9.16
CA ARG A 71 -0.60 -8.27 9.80
C ARG A 71 -1.81 -8.72 9.01
N PHE A 72 -1.72 -9.88 8.36
CA PHE A 72 -2.83 -10.46 7.60
C PHE A 72 -3.85 -11.13 8.51
N PHE A 73 -5.12 -11.14 8.10
CA PHE A 73 -6.15 -11.95 8.75
C PHE A 73 -5.89 -13.44 8.48
N GLU A 74 -6.17 -14.27 9.48
CA GLU A 74 -5.90 -15.72 9.45
C GLU A 74 -6.60 -16.41 8.28
N ASP A 75 -7.83 -16.01 7.97
CA ASP A 75 -8.59 -16.57 6.85
C ASP A 75 -7.90 -16.33 5.50
N LEU A 76 -7.37 -15.11 5.27
CA LEU A 76 -6.61 -14.80 4.07
C LEU A 76 -5.27 -15.55 4.05
N ALA A 77 -4.55 -15.58 5.18
CA ALA A 77 -3.28 -16.29 5.28
C ALA A 77 -3.45 -17.79 4.96
N ARG A 78 -4.55 -18.40 5.42
CA ARG A 78 -4.90 -19.78 5.14
C ARG A 78 -5.27 -20.01 3.67
N GLU A 79 -6.07 -19.14 3.08
CA GLU A 79 -6.44 -19.21 1.65
C GLU A 79 -5.19 -19.13 0.75
N VAL A 80 -4.29 -18.18 1.05
CA VAL A 80 -3.02 -18.04 0.33
C VAL A 80 -2.16 -19.29 0.49
N ALA A 81 -1.99 -19.81 1.72
CA ALA A 81 -1.18 -21.00 1.98
C ALA A 81 -1.71 -22.28 1.29
N GLN A 82 -3.03 -22.35 1.06
CA GLN A 82 -3.68 -23.46 0.37
C GLN A 82 -3.66 -23.28 -1.15
N SER A 83 -3.56 -22.05 -1.63
CA SER A 83 -3.30 -21.78 -3.04
C SER A 83 -1.82 -22.01 -3.34
N GLN A 84 -1.47 -22.70 -4.44
CA GLN A 84 -0.08 -22.73 -4.93
C GLN A 84 0.41 -21.33 -5.42
N CYS A 85 -0.34 -20.26 -5.12
CA CYS A 85 -0.10 -18.91 -5.59
C CYS A 85 0.68 -18.10 -4.54
N LEU A 86 2.00 -18.23 -4.66
CA LEU A 86 3.00 -17.19 -4.40
C LEU A 86 3.06 -16.60 -2.98
N ALA A 87 3.76 -17.34 -2.12
CA ALA A 87 4.45 -16.80 -0.94
C ALA A 87 5.45 -15.66 -1.28
N ASP A 88 5.83 -15.51 -2.55
CA ASP A 88 6.85 -14.55 -2.99
C ASP A 88 6.40 -13.08 -2.96
N GLY A 89 5.08 -12.80 -2.98
CA GLY A 89 4.54 -11.43 -2.99
C GLY A 89 4.22 -10.85 -1.60
N LEU A 90 4.04 -11.69 -0.58
CA LEU A 90 3.55 -11.27 0.75
C LEU A 90 4.63 -11.31 1.84
N LEU A 91 5.80 -11.88 1.55
CA LEU A 91 6.93 -12.02 2.48
C LEU A 91 8.08 -11.04 2.22
N GLN A 92 7.97 -10.15 1.22
CA GLN A 92 8.96 -9.09 1.00
C GLN A 92 8.50 -7.76 1.63
N VAL A 93 8.49 -7.69 2.96
CA VAL A 93 8.80 -6.47 3.77
C VAL A 93 9.28 -6.90 5.14
#